data_AF-A0A0A0CX49-F1
#
_entry.id   AF-A0A0A0CX49-F1
#
_cell.length_a   1.000
_cell.length_b   1.000
_cell.length_c   1.000
_cell.angle_alpha   90.00
_cell.angle_beta   90.00
_cell.angle_gamma   90.00
#
_symmetry.space_group_name_H-M   'P 1'
#
loop_
_entity.id
_entity.type
_entity.pdbx_description
1 polymer ?
#
loop_
_entity_poly.entity_id
_entity_poly.type
_entity_poly.pdbx_seq_one_letter_code
_entity_poly.pdbx_strand_id
1 'polypeptide(L)'
;MRITFAMSSTGLFYSPGLAEPAVLDLAALPQAEAARIEALVRDAHVLDRPEAALESLARPTPDARSFTVTVEQDGRIRTLELAEPIADPTLRDLVRCLQDQVRALRAKPRS
;
A
#
# COMPACT_ATOMS: atom_id res chain seq x y z
N MET A 1 4.12 11.89 -7.64
CA MET A 1 3.35 10.67 -7.32
C MET A 1 3.34 10.50 -5.82
N ARG A 2 2.17 10.31 -5.23
CA ARG A 2 1.97 10.16 -3.79
C ARG A 2 1.29 8.83 -3.54
N ILE A 3 1.73 8.11 -2.52
CA ILE A 3 1.14 6.85 -2.12
C ILE A 3 0.75 6.93 -0.65
N THR A 4 -0.51 6.66 -0.37
CA THR A 4 -1.01 6.51 0.98
C THR A 4 -1.13 5.02 1.28
N PHE A 5 -0.41 4.57 2.30
CA PHE A 5 -0.38 3.17 2.72
C PHE A 5 -0.97 3.03 4.13
N ALA A 6 -2.02 2.24 4.26
CA ALA A 6 -2.63 1.92 5.56
C ALA A 6 -2.58 0.41 5.81
N MET A 7 -2.29 0.03 7.05
CA MET A 7 -2.24 -1.35 7.52
C MET A 7 -3.39 -1.60 8.48
N SER A 8 -4.27 -2.53 8.15
CA SER A 8 -5.42 -2.91 8.99
C SER A 8 -5.22 -4.36 9.45
N SER A 9 -4.98 -4.56 10.74
CA SER A 9 -5.05 -5.88 11.36
C SER A 9 -6.53 -6.22 11.60
N THR A 10 -7.02 -7.24 10.89
CA THR A 10 -8.26 -8.01 11.07
C THR A 10 -9.36 -7.48 12.01
N GLY A 11 -10.58 -7.37 11.45
CA GLY A 11 -11.81 -7.64 12.18
C GLY A 11 -12.72 -6.45 12.46
N LEU A 12 -13.63 -6.17 11.51
CA LEU A 12 -14.96 -5.56 11.72
C LEU A 12 -15.09 -4.11 12.22
N PHE A 13 -14.02 -3.37 12.51
CA PHE A 13 -14.16 -1.92 12.75
C PHE A 13 -13.12 -1.13 11.95
N TYR A 14 -13.57 -0.47 10.89
CA TYR A 14 -12.93 0.74 10.39
C TYR A 14 -13.02 1.78 11.51
N SER A 15 -12.05 1.75 12.42
CA SER A 15 -11.87 2.79 13.42
C SER A 15 -11.02 3.88 12.77
N PRO A 16 -11.58 5.05 12.41
CA PRO A 16 -10.79 6.17 11.93
C PRO A 16 -9.93 6.68 13.09
N GLY A 17 -8.74 6.09 13.26
CA GLY A 17 -7.83 6.48 14.35
C GLY A 17 -6.76 5.46 14.78
N LEU A 18 -6.83 4.17 14.40
CA LEU A 18 -5.81 3.18 14.83
C LEU A 18 -4.79 2.79 13.76
N ALA A 19 -5.19 2.79 12.49
CA ALA A 19 -4.28 2.57 11.37
C ALA A 19 -3.89 3.91 10.77
N GLU A 20 -2.94 4.61 11.39
CA GLU A 20 -2.49 5.92 10.87
C GLU A 20 -1.90 5.71 9.46
N PRO A 21 -2.56 6.23 8.41
CA PRO A 21 -2.11 6.03 7.04
C PRO A 21 -0.77 6.73 6.86
N ALA A 22 0.23 6.00 6.39
CA ALA A 22 1.53 6.57 6.08
C ALA A 22 1.49 7.13 4.66
N VAL A 23 1.73 8.44 4.54
CA VAL A 23 1.81 9.11 3.24
C VAL A 23 3.27 9.14 2.79
N LEU A 24 3.54 8.43 1.70
CA LEU A 24 4.82 8.38 1.01
C LEU A 24 4.76 9.31 -0.20
N ASP A 25 5.56 10.36 -0.17
CA ASP A 25 5.73 11.25 -1.32
C ASP A 25 6.96 10.81 -2.11
N LEU A 26 6.78 10.36 -3.36
CA LEU A 26 7.93 9.89 -4.16
C LEU A 26 8.96 10.99 -4.42
N ALA A 27 8.57 12.27 -4.41
CA ALA A 27 9.52 13.37 -4.55
C ALA A 27 10.37 13.57 -3.28
N ALA A 28 9.90 13.08 -2.12
CA ALA A 28 10.63 13.11 -0.86
C ALA A 28 11.42 11.81 -0.59
N LEU A 29 11.23 10.77 -1.41
CA LEU A 29 11.96 9.51 -1.31
C LEU A 29 13.29 9.55 -2.10
N PRO A 30 14.28 8.73 -1.71
CA PRO A 30 15.49 8.55 -2.51
C PRO A 30 15.16 8.12 -3.94
N GLN A 31 15.86 8.65 -4.93
CA GLN A 31 15.60 8.40 -6.36
C GLN A 31 15.56 6.90 -6.71
N ALA A 32 16.42 6.09 -6.10
CA ALA A 32 16.45 4.64 -6.32
C ALA A 32 15.14 3.96 -5.85
N GLU A 33 14.59 4.37 -4.71
CA GLU A 33 13.35 3.82 -4.16
C GLU A 33 12.13 4.36 -4.90
N ALA A 34 12.13 5.65 -5.25
CA ALA A 34 11.08 6.25 -6.06
C ALA A 34 10.94 5.55 -7.42
N ALA A 35 12.07 5.30 -8.10
CA ALA A 35 12.08 4.57 -9.38
C ALA A 35 11.60 3.12 -9.23
N ARG A 36 11.93 2.45 -8.13
CA ARG A 36 11.46 1.09 -7.83
C ARG A 36 9.95 1.05 -7.61
N ILE A 37 9.42 1.96 -6.80
CA ILE A 37 7.99 2.06 -6.52
C ILE A 37 7.22 2.40 -7.80
N GLU A 38 7.71 3.34 -8.62
CA GLU A 38 7.11 3.70 -9.90
C GLU A 38 7.08 2.50 -10.86
N ALA A 39 8.17 1.75 -10.96
CA ALA A 39 8.23 0.54 -11.77
C ALA A 39 7.21 -0.52 -11.30
N LEU A 40 7.07 -0.73 -9.99
CA LEU A 40 6.12 -1.69 -9.42
C LEU A 40 4.66 -1.26 -9.61
N VAL A 41 4.35 0.03 -9.45
CA VAL A 41 3.00 0.57 -9.70
C VAL A 41 2.62 0.45 -11.18
N ARG A 42 3.58 0.69 -12.08
CA ARG A 42 3.39 0.50 -13.51
C ARG A 42 3.22 -0.97 -13.88
N ASP A 43 4.08 -1.85 -13.37
CA ASP A 43 4.06 -3.29 -13.65
C ASP A 43 2.79 -3.96 -13.11
N ALA A 44 2.32 -3.56 -11.93
CA ALA A 44 1.06 -4.03 -11.37
C ALA A 44 -0.18 -3.42 -12.05
N HIS A 45 0.01 -2.48 -13.00
CA HIS A 45 -1.05 -1.75 -13.69
C HIS A 45 -2.05 -1.11 -12.72
N VAL A 46 -1.60 -0.61 -11.57
CA VAL A 46 -2.47 -0.13 -10.48
C VAL A 46 -3.48 0.92 -10.95
N LEU A 47 -3.05 1.82 -11.83
CA LEU A 47 -3.91 2.90 -12.35
C LEU A 47 -4.99 2.41 -13.33
N ASP A 48 -4.76 1.26 -13.95
CA ASP A 48 -5.62 0.63 -14.96
C ASP A 48 -6.53 -0.45 -14.35
N ARG A 49 -6.19 -0.98 -13.17
CA ARG A 49 -7.01 -1.98 -12.48
C ARG A 49 -8.37 -1.40 -12.03
N PRO A 50 -9.44 -2.20 -12.08
CA PRO A 50 -10.72 -1.83 -11.51
C PRO A 50 -10.57 -1.63 -9.98
N GLU A 51 -11.17 -0.56 -9.46
CA GLU A 51 -11.15 -0.17 -8.03
C GLU A 51 -11.61 -1.30 -7.10
N ALA A 52 -12.45 -2.21 -7.60
CA ALA A 52 -13.04 -3.33 -6.87
C ALA A 52 -12.29 -4.66 -7.06
N ALA A 53 -10.98 -4.65 -7.31
CA ALA A 53 -10.15 -5.86 -7.24
C ALA A 53 -9.95 -6.25 -5.76
N LEU A 54 -11.06 -6.63 -5.10
CA LEU A 54 -11.12 -7.38 -3.85
C LEU A 54 -10.52 -8.77 -4.12
N GLU A 55 -9.23 -8.83 -4.43
CA GLU A 55 -8.48 -10.08 -4.62
C GLU A 55 -8.17 -10.69 -3.25
N SER A 56 -9.23 -10.97 -2.49
CA SER A 56 -9.39 -12.10 -1.57
C SER A 56 -10.63 -11.88 -0.71
N LEU A 57 -11.79 -12.26 -1.24
CA LEU A 57 -12.86 -12.85 -0.42
C LEU A 57 -12.49 -14.30 -0.01
N ALA A 58 -11.19 -14.60 0.16
CA ALA A 58 -10.75 -15.83 0.78
C ALA A 58 -11.01 -15.69 2.28
N ARG A 59 -12.20 -16.15 2.69
CA ARG A 59 -12.64 -16.48 4.06
C ARG A 59 -11.83 -15.78 5.16
N PRO A 60 -12.39 -14.80 5.89
CA PRO A 60 -11.65 -14.02 6.88
C PRO A 60 -10.99 -14.97 7.89
N THR A 61 -9.70 -15.22 7.70
CA THR A 61 -8.88 -15.85 8.72
C THR A 61 -8.58 -14.75 9.75
N PRO A 62 -8.71 -15.05 11.04
CA PRO A 62 -8.50 -14.05 12.10
C PRO A 62 -7.09 -13.43 12.10
N ASP A 63 -6.12 -14.05 11.41
CA ASP A 63 -4.74 -13.59 11.22
C ASP A 63 -4.46 -12.90 9.86
N ALA A 64 -5.45 -12.76 8.96
CA ALA A 64 -5.23 -12.08 7.69
C ALA A 64 -4.95 -10.59 7.88
N ARG A 65 -3.80 -10.11 7.41
CA ARG A 65 -3.53 -8.66 7.38
C ARG A 65 -4.13 -8.07 6.11
N SER A 66 -4.81 -6.95 6.27
CA SER A 66 -5.32 -6.16 5.15
C SER A 66 -4.47 -4.90 4.99
N PHE A 67 -4.25 -4.49 3.74
CA PHE A 67 -3.50 -3.31 3.37
C PHE A 67 -4.37 -2.48 2.43
N THR A 68 -4.41 -1.18 2.67
CA THR A 68 -5.03 -0.23 1.75
C THR A 68 -3.93 0.61 1.14
N VAL A 69 -3.85 0.60 -0.19
CA VAL A 69 -2.86 1.34 -0.96
C VAL A 69 -3.59 2.31 -1.87
N THR A 70 -3.50 3.61 -1.57
CA THR A 70 -4.01 4.65 -2.46
C THR A 70 -2.84 5.26 -3.21
N VAL A 71 -2.87 5.19 -4.54
CA VAL A 71 -1.88 5.79 -5.43
C VAL A 71 -2.50 7.02 -6.10
N GLU A 72 -1.82 8.14 -5.96
CA GLU A 72 -2.13 9.40 -6.61
C GLU A 72 -1.01 9.77 -7.60
N GLN A 73 -1.36 9.78 -8.89
CA GLN A 73 -0.42 10.08 -9.97
C GLN A 73 -1.11 10.90 -11.06
N ASP A 74 -0.53 12.03 -11.44
CA ASP A 74 -1.00 12.90 -12.54
C ASP A 74 -2.50 13.23 -12.46
N GLY A 75 -3.01 13.47 -11.24
CA GLY A 75 -4.42 13.77 -10.98
C GLY A 75 -5.36 12.55 -10.99
N ARG A 76 -4.84 11.34 -11.24
CA ARG A 76 -5.57 10.08 -11.08
C ARG A 76 -5.33 9.53 -9.68
N ILE A 77 -6.42 9.18 -9.00
CA ILE A 77 -6.40 8.57 -7.67
C ILE A 77 -6.96 7.16 -7.83
N ARG A 78 -6.22 6.16 -7.34
CA ARG A 78 -6.68 4.77 -7.28
C ARG A 78 -6.42 4.18 -5.92
N THR A 79 -7.44 3.54 -5.35
CA THR A 79 -7.33 2.82 -4.08
C THR A 79 -7.43 1.34 -4.35
N LEU A 80 -6.48 0.58 -3.81
CA LEU A 80 -6.43 -0.87 -3.83
C LEU A 80 -6.52 -1.39 -2.40
N GLU A 81 -7.41 -2.35 -2.18
CA GLU A 81 -7.51 -3.10 -0.92
C GLU A 81 -6.96 -4.50 -1.14
N LEU A 82 -5.88 -4.83 -0.43
CA LEU A 82 -5.15 -6.08 -0.54
C LEU A 82 -5.26 -6.83 0.78
N ALA A 83 -5.42 -8.15 0.73
CA ALA A 83 -5.40 -9.00 1.92
C ALA A 83 -4.33 -10.10 1.76
N GLU A 84 -3.68 -10.48 2.85
CA GLU A 84 -2.79 -11.63 2.83
C GLU A 84 -3.59 -12.94 2.79
N PRO A 85 -3.21 -13.92 1.93
CA PRO A 85 -2.06 -13.89 1.02
C PRO A 85 -2.34 -13.13 -0.30
N ILE A 86 -1.44 -12.20 -0.67
CA ILE A 86 -1.53 -11.46 -1.94
C ILE A 86 -1.19 -12.42 -3.08
N ALA A 87 -2.17 -12.69 -3.97
CA ALA A 87 -2.02 -13.62 -5.09
C ALA A 87 -1.04 -13.11 -6.17
N ASP A 88 -1.06 -11.80 -6.42
CA ASP A 88 -0.22 -11.17 -7.43
C ASP A 88 1.19 -10.90 -6.87
N PRO A 89 2.25 -11.49 -7.47
CA PRO A 89 3.61 -11.36 -6.96
C PRO A 89 4.14 -9.92 -7.06
N THR A 90 3.71 -9.13 -8.06
CA THR A 90 4.13 -7.74 -8.24
C THR A 90 3.50 -6.86 -7.16
N LEU A 91 2.21 -7.02 -6.87
CA LEU A 91 1.53 -6.31 -5.77
C LEU A 91 2.11 -6.69 -4.41
N ARG A 92 2.47 -7.96 -4.22
CA ARG A 92 3.16 -8.41 -3.00
C ARG A 92 4.51 -7.72 -2.83
N ASP A 93 5.29 -7.60 -3.91
CA ASP A 93 6.56 -6.89 -3.90
C ASP A 93 6.38 -5.38 -3.63
N LEU A 94 5.35 -4.76 -4.21
CA LEU A 94 4.96 -3.38 -3.94
C LEU A 94 4.61 -3.16 -2.47
N VAL A 95 3.72 -3.98 -1.90
CA VAL A 95 3.33 -3.88 -0.49
C VAL A 95 4.54 -4.03 0.42
N ARG A 96 5.41 -5.02 0.17
CA ARG A 96 6.65 -5.20 0.95
C ARG A 96 7.55 -3.96 0.88
N CYS A 97 7.75 -3.40 -0.32
CA CYS A 97 8.55 -2.19 -0.50
C CYS A 97 7.95 -1.01 0.28
N LEU A 98 6.63 -0.80 0.19
CA LEU A 98 5.94 0.26 0.94
C LEU A 98 6.06 0.06 2.46
N GLN A 99 5.92 -1.17 2.96
CA GLN A 99 6.10 -1.50 4.37
C GLN A 99 7.50 -1.14 4.87
N ASP A 100 8.55 -1.49 4.13
CA ASP A 100 9.94 -1.12 4.47
C ASP A 100 10.12 0.40 4.53
N GLN A 101 9.55 1.15 3.58
CA GLN A 101 9.61 2.61 3.58
C GLN A 101 8.85 3.22 4.77
N VAL A 102 7.63 2.76 5.06
CA VAL A 102 6.86 3.22 6.22
C VAL A 102 7.58 2.90 7.52
N ARG A 103 8.17 1.71 7.62
CA ARG A 103 8.99 1.32 8.77
C ARG A 103 10.22 2.22 8.91
N ALA A 104 10.92 2.52 7.82
CA ALA A 104 12.06 3.43 7.82
C ALA A 104 11.67 4.86 8.22
N LEU A 105 10.53 5.37 7.76
CA LEU A 105 9.98 6.66 8.17
C LEU A 105 9.65 6.69 9.66
N ARG A 106 9.02 5.64 10.20
CA ARG A 106 8.69 5.53 11.63
C ARG A 106 9.92 5.28 12.50
N ALA A 107 10.94 4.60 11.98
CA ALA A 107 12.18 4.27 12.69
C ALA A 107 13.19 5.43 12.73
N LYS A 108 12.92 6.56 12.06
CA LYS A 108 13.72 7.77 12.19
C LYS A 108 13.12 8.64 13.31
N PRO A 109 13.54 8.51 14.58
CA PRO A 109 13.16 9.47 15.59
C PRO A 109 13.72 10.83 15.18
N ARG A 110 12.88 11.87 15.22
CA ARG A 110 13.32 13.27 15.21
C ARG A 110 14.41 13.41 16.28
N SER A 111 15.66 13.60 15.86
CA SER A 111 16.71 14.23 16.69
C SER A 111 16.69 15.73 16.43
#